data_AF-A0A0N0AK04-F1
#
_entry.id   AF-A0A0N0AK04-F1
#
_cell.length_a   1.000
_cell.length_b   1.000
_cell.length_c   1.000
_cell.angle_alpha   90.00
_cell.angle_beta   90.00
_cell.angle_gamma   90.00
#
_symmetry.space_group_name_H-M   'P 1'
#
loop_
_entity.id
_entity.type
_entity.pdbx_description
1 polymer ?
#
loop_
_entity_poly.entity_id
_entity_poly.type
_entity_poly.pdbx_seq_one_letter_code
_entity_poly.pdbx_strand_id
1 'polypeptide(L)'
;MVTGLAAALRAGALTADAVALEARKATEADEAPAATTEPEPDRARVTFLTERRLAHLPPDNRPLPSVAAYDQLLRPRQRPDRSAAEGKTP
;
A
#
# COMPACT_ATOMS: atom_id res chain seq x y z
N MET A 1 25.44 16.29 40.56
CA MET A 1 26.09 15.58 39.44
C MET A 1 25.07 15.43 38.32
N VAL A 2 25.49 15.52 37.05
CA VAL A 2 24.59 15.69 35.89
C VAL A 2 23.87 14.37 35.56
N THR A 3 22.64 14.20 36.03
CA THR A 3 21.79 13.02 35.79
C THR A 3 21.60 12.74 34.29
N GLY A 4 21.44 13.79 33.49
CA GLY A 4 21.34 13.69 32.02
C GLY A 4 22.58 13.09 31.34
N LEU A 5 23.78 13.41 31.83
CA LEU A 5 25.02 12.86 31.27
C LEU A 5 25.17 11.36 31.59
N ALA A 6 24.84 10.97 32.82
CA ALA A 6 24.87 9.57 33.23
C ALA A 6 23.83 8.72 32.48
N ALA A 7 22.65 9.28 32.20
CA ALA A 7 21.62 8.65 31.38
C ALA A 7 22.10 8.47 29.93
N ALA A 8 22.67 9.52 29.33
CA ALA A 8 23.20 9.47 27.97
C ALA A 8 24.31 8.41 27.81
N LEU A 9 25.26 8.35 28.75
CA LEU A 9 26.32 7.34 28.75
C LEU A 9 25.76 5.92 28.89
N ARG A 10 24.74 5.72 29.73
CA ARG A 10 24.08 4.42 29.91
C ARG A 10 23.31 3.98 28.66
N ALA A 11 22.76 4.94 27.91
CA ALA A 11 22.11 4.70 26.62
C ALA A 11 23.11 4.53 25.45
N GLY A 12 24.41 4.73 25.67
CA GLY A 12 25.44 4.63 24.64
C GLY A 12 25.50 5.84 23.70
N ALA A 13 24.97 6.99 24.12
CA ALA A 13 25.03 8.23 23.34
C ALA A 13 26.44 8.82 23.35
N LEU A 14 27.07 8.86 22.18
CA LEU A 14 28.43 9.43 21.98
C LEU A 14 28.41 10.76 21.21
N THR A 15 27.22 11.31 20.92
CA THR A 15 27.04 12.57 20.19
C THR A 15 26.29 13.60 21.04
N ALA A 16 26.62 14.88 20.87
CA ALA A 16 26.09 15.97 21.70
C ALA A 16 24.55 16.08 21.64
N ASP A 17 23.96 15.92 20.46
CA ASP A 17 22.50 16.00 20.28
C ASP A 17 21.77 14.88 21.01
N ALA A 18 22.34 13.67 21.03
CA ALA A 18 21.77 12.54 21.76
C ALA A 18 21.85 12.77 23.28
N VAL A 19 22.94 13.36 23.78
CA VAL A 19 23.06 13.75 25.19
C VAL A 19 22.02 14.82 25.55
N ALA A 20 21.78 15.80 24.68
CA ALA A 20 20.78 16.84 24.91
C ALA A 20 19.35 16.28 24.99
N LEU A 21 19.02 15.31 24.12
CA LEU A 21 17.73 14.62 24.16
C LEU A 21 17.56 13.77 25.43
N GLU A 22 18.59 13.03 25.85
CA GLU A 22 18.52 12.21 27.06
C GLU A 22 18.52 13.06 28.34
N ALA A 23 19.23 14.19 28.36
CA ALA A 23 19.15 15.14 29.46
C ALA A 23 17.74 15.73 29.60
N ARG A 24 17.11 16.12 28.49
CA ARG A 24 15.73 16.62 28.48
C ARG A 24 14.74 15.58 28.98
N LYS A 25 14.82 14.33 28.49
CA LYS A 25 13.97 13.23 28.96
C LYS A 25 14.16 12.94 30.44
N ALA A 26 15.41 12.99 30.93
CA ALA A 26 15.70 12.77 32.33
C ALA A 26 15.07 13.86 33.22
N THR A 27 15.03 15.12 32.75
CA THR A 27 14.33 16.22 33.44
C THR A 27 12.81 16.06 33.38
N GLU A 28 12.26 15.71 32.21
CA GLU A 28 10.81 15.45 32.05
C GLU A 28 10.33 14.27 32.92
N ALA A 29 11.16 13.25 33.13
CA ALA A 29 10.87 12.13 34.01
C ALA A 29 10.90 12.49 35.51
N ASP A 30 11.68 13.50 35.90
CA ASP A 30 11.77 14.00 37.28
C ASP A 30 10.60 14.95 37.61
N GLU A 31 10.10 15.68 36.62
CA GLU A 31 8.94 16.58 36.74
C GLU A 31 7.59 15.88 36.53
N ALA A 32 7.57 14.64 36.03
CA ALA A 32 6.32 13.91 35.82
C ALA A 32 5.65 13.55 37.16
N PRO A 33 4.41 13.99 37.44
CA PRO A 33 3.65 13.45 38.56
C PRO A 33 3.40 11.96 38.30
N ALA A 34 3.45 11.14 39.36
CA ALA A 34 3.22 9.70 39.31
C ALA A 34 2.06 9.39 38.36
N ALA A 35 2.35 8.67 37.28
CA ALA A 35 1.46 8.50 36.14
C ALA A 35 0.07 8.03 36.60
N THR A 36 -0.91 8.94 36.50
CA THR A 36 -2.30 8.52 36.50
C THR A 36 -2.48 7.70 35.24
N THR A 37 -2.90 6.44 35.40
CA THR A 37 -3.15 5.54 34.28
C THR A 37 -4.23 6.16 33.39
N GLU A 38 -3.81 6.82 32.32
CA GLU A 38 -4.74 7.29 31.29
C GLU A 38 -5.38 6.05 30.64
N PRO A 39 -6.70 6.05 30.42
CA PRO A 39 -7.35 4.94 29.71
C PRO A 39 -6.72 4.82 28.31
N GLU A 40 -6.37 3.58 27.90
CA GLU A 40 -5.79 3.34 26.57
C GLU A 40 -6.63 4.04 25.50
N PRO A 41 -6.02 4.80 24.58
CA PRO A 41 -6.75 5.41 23.49
C PRO A 41 -7.43 4.28 22.69
N ASP A 42 -8.73 4.42 22.48
CA ASP A 42 -9.54 3.50 21.67
C ASP A 42 -8.81 3.28 20.33
N ARG A 43 -8.27 2.08 20.14
CA ARG A 43 -7.40 1.77 19.00
C ARG A 43 -8.23 1.93 17.74
N ALA A 44 -8.02 3.05 17.03
CA ALA A 44 -8.72 3.35 15.80
C ALA A 44 -8.66 2.14 14.86
N ARG A 45 -9.84 1.57 14.56
CA ARG A 45 -9.96 0.35 13.77
C ARG A 45 -9.54 0.62 12.33
N VAL A 46 -8.30 0.30 11.99
CA VAL A 46 -7.79 0.39 10.63
C VAL A 46 -8.45 -0.71 9.81
N THR A 47 -9.37 -0.32 8.92
CA THR A 47 -10.00 -1.23 7.96
C THR A 47 -9.31 -1.11 6.62
N PHE A 48 -9.19 -2.21 5.88
CA PHE A 48 -8.59 -2.14 4.55
C PHE A 48 -9.49 -1.33 3.61
N LEU A 49 -8.87 -0.42 2.85
CA LEU A 49 -9.60 0.44 1.91
C LEU A 49 -10.42 -0.39 0.91
N THR A 50 -9.91 -1.56 0.51
CA THR A 50 -10.60 -2.51 -0.36
C THR A 50 -11.88 -3.04 0.29
N GLU A 51 -11.85 -3.44 1.56
CA GLU A 51 -13.04 -3.92 2.28
C GLU A 51 -14.11 -2.82 2.36
N ARG A 52 -13.70 -1.60 2.73
CA ARG A 52 -14.61 -0.44 2.80
C ARG A 52 -15.26 -0.14 1.45
N ARG A 53 -14.49 -0.25 0.36
CA ARG A 53 -14.96 -0.03 -1.01
C ARG A 53 -15.94 -1.11 -1.44
N LEU A 54 -15.60 -2.38 -1.23
CA LEU A 54 -16.45 -3.52 -1.62
C LEU A 54 -17.79 -3.54 -0.88
N ALA A 55 -17.81 -3.14 0.40
CA ALA A 55 -19.03 -3.09 1.19
C ALA A 55 -20.09 -2.09 0.68
N HIS A 56 -19.70 -1.12 -0.16
CA HIS A 56 -20.59 -0.05 -0.63
C HIS A 56 -20.59 0.09 -2.17
N LEU A 57 -20.32 -1.00 -2.91
CA LEU A 57 -20.40 -0.94 -4.37
C LEU A 57 -21.86 -0.95 -4.86
N PRO A 58 -22.22 -0.06 -5.80
CA PRO A 58 -23.51 -0.14 -6.47
C PRO A 58 -23.59 -1.43 -7.32
N PRO A 59 -24.81 -1.92 -7.62
CA PRO A 59 -24.99 -3.07 -8.50
C PRO A 59 -24.35 -2.80 -9.87
N ASP A 60 -23.58 -3.77 -10.36
CA ASP A 60 -22.97 -3.68 -11.67
C ASP A 60 -24.02 -3.95 -12.76
N ASN A 61 -24.43 -2.87 -13.43
CA ASN A 61 -25.38 -2.91 -14.55
C ASN A 61 -24.68 -2.77 -15.91
N ARG A 62 -23.35 -2.85 -15.94
CA ARG A 62 -22.62 -2.76 -17.21
C ARG A 62 -22.83 -4.04 -18.02
N PRO A 63 -23.04 -3.93 -19.34
CA PRO A 63 -23.11 -5.11 -20.18
C PRO A 63 -21.78 -5.85 -20.19
N LEU A 64 -21.83 -7.18 -20.36
CA LEU A 64 -20.65 -8.01 -20.52
C LEU A 64 -19.78 -7.51 -21.69
N PRO A 65 -18.45 -7.48 -21.54
CA PRO A 65 -17.56 -7.11 -22.63
C PRO A 65 -17.70 -8.10 -23.79
N SER A 66 -17.71 -7.59 -25.02
CA SER A 66 -17.75 -8.44 -26.21
C SER A 66 -16.36 -8.95 -26.57
N VAL A 67 -16.26 -10.23 -26.91
CA VAL A 67 -15.05 -10.87 -27.46
C VAL A 67 -15.06 -10.98 -28.99
N ALA A 68 -16.14 -10.52 -29.65
CA ALA A 68 -16.36 -10.71 -31.09
C ALA A 68 -15.25 -10.12 -31.98
N ALA A 69 -14.56 -9.06 -31.52
CA ALA A 69 -13.43 -8.48 -32.24
C ALA A 69 -12.21 -9.42 -32.26
N TYR A 70 -11.96 -10.15 -31.16
CA TYR A 70 -10.86 -11.11 -31.07
C TYR A 70 -11.14 -12.37 -31.91
N ASP A 71 -12.41 -12.82 -31.94
CA ASP A 71 -12.83 -13.96 -32.74
C ASP A 71 -12.57 -13.77 -34.25
N GLN A 72 -12.51 -12.52 -34.72
CA GLN A 72 -12.16 -12.22 -36.11
C GLN A 72 -10.72 -12.62 -36.46
N LEU A 73 -9.81 -12.61 -35.48
CA LEU A 73 -8.41 -13.00 -35.67
C LEU A 73 -8.24 -14.52 -35.79
N LEU A 74 -9.20 -15.29 -35.27
CA LEU A 74 -9.20 -16.75 -35.35
C LEU A 74 -9.74 -17.26 -36.69
N ARG A 75 -10.36 -16.40 -37.49
CA ARG A 75 -10.91 -16.80 -38.80
C ARG A 75 -9.77 -16.99 -39.80
N PRO A 76 -9.64 -18.17 -40.42
CA PRO A 76 -8.71 -18.36 -41.53
C PRO A 76 -9.08 -17.35 -42.63
N ARG A 77 -8.11 -16.54 -43.06
CA ARG A 77 -8.25 -15.79 -44.30
C ARG A 77 -8.45 -16.82 -45.39
N GLN A 78 -9.67 -16.94 -45.92
CA GLN A 78 -9.87 -17.62 -47.20
C GLN A 78 -8.99 -16.88 -48.19
N ARG A 79 -7.86 -17.50 -48.52
CA ARG A 79 -7.04 -17.08 -49.65
C ARG A 79 -8.00 -17.13 -50.85
N PRO A 80 -8.15 -16.05 -51.63
CA PRO A 80 -8.89 -16.16 -52.88
C PRO A 80 -8.28 -17.32 -53.64
N ASP A 81 -9.15 -18.25 -54.00
CA ASP A 81 -8.80 -19.57 -54.46
C ASP A 81 -7.84 -19.45 -55.65
N ARG A 82 -6.61 -19.93 -55.48
CA ARG A 82 -5.61 -19.97 -56.56
C ARG A 82 -6.02 -20.96 -57.66
N SER A 83 -7.10 -21.72 -57.45
CA SER A 83 -7.67 -22.70 -58.39
C SER A 83 -8.36 -22.08 -59.62
N ALA A 84 -8.70 -20.78 -59.61
CA ALA A 84 -9.35 -20.15 -60.76
C ALA A 84 -8.38 -19.72 -61.89
N ALA A 85 -7.07 -19.82 -61.68
CA ALA A 85 -6.04 -19.43 -62.66
C ALA A 85 -5.47 -20.61 -63.48
N GLU A 86 -5.77 -21.86 -63.13
CA GLU A 86 -5.33 -23.07 -63.86
C GLU A 86 -6.52 -23.70 -64.59
N GLY A 87 -6.96 -23.06 -65.68
CA GLY A 87 -8.10 -23.60 -66.41
C GLY A 87 -8.49 -22.80 -67.64
N LYS A 88 -7.54 -22.19 -68.36
CA LYS A 88 -7.83 -21.64 -69.69
C LYS A 88 -6.58 -21.43 -70.53
N THR A 89 -6.25 -22.39 -71.39
CA THR A 89 -5.76 -22.12 -72.76
C THR A 89 -6.08 -23.32 -73.68
N PRO A 90 -6.51 -23.05 -74.93
CA PRO A 90 -6.98 -24.04 -75.90
C PRO A 90 -5.87 -24.90 -76.53
#